data_AF-A0A8D8HPF9-F1
#
_entry.id   AF-A0A8D8HPF9-F1
#
_cell.length_a   1.000
_cell.length_b   1.000
_cell.length_c   1.000
_cell.angle_alpha   90.00
_cell.angle_beta   90.00
_cell.angle_gamma   90.00
#
_symmetry.space_group_name_H-M   'P 1'
#
loop_
_entity.id
_entity.type
_entity.pdbx_description
1 polymer ?
#
loop_
_entity_poly.entity_id
_entity_poly.type
_entity_poly.pdbx_seq_one_letter_code
_entity_poly.pdbx_strand_id
1 'polypeptide(L)'
;MHVLMQLPNRLFGKKTEHFLYRVTKRSDCTNGVMMNSRINIILLAVLIAVQLCIAQQPPDGVPAWGYRCTNSRCEKVPIGDDPAAREKAVSLSVCRLYCGDGGVIGTVWPRPTGNYQLGNDLVHVDPYKVEFQWGKVLGALGKYWDAAIERFRGQLKVRSDGEELRGGGRRMVVKVNVEGDSLVLNHGTDEGYKLTVGRIGGGD
;
A
#
# COMPACT_ATOMS: atom_id res chain seq x y z
N MET A 1 1.14 -12.42 -35.38
CA MET A 1 -0.22 -12.39 -34.81
C MET A 1 -0.32 -11.13 -33.96
N HIS A 2 -1.17 -10.18 -34.36
CA HIS A 2 -1.23 -8.84 -33.80
C HIS A 2 -1.67 -8.85 -32.33
N VAL A 3 -0.88 -8.21 -31.45
CA VAL A 3 -1.36 -7.78 -30.13
C VAL A 3 -1.48 -6.26 -30.20
N LEU A 4 -2.73 -5.81 -30.36
CA LEU A 4 -3.13 -4.43 -30.18
C LEU A 4 -2.91 -4.10 -28.70
N MET A 5 -1.92 -3.26 -28.41
CA MET A 5 -1.72 -2.69 -27.08
C MET A 5 -2.77 -1.59 -26.89
N GLN A 6 -3.95 -1.98 -26.40
CA GLN A 6 -5.04 -1.05 -26.16
C GLN A 6 -4.80 -0.34 -24.82
N LEU A 7 -4.19 0.84 -24.89
CA LEU A 7 -4.17 1.83 -23.83
C LEU A 7 -5.61 2.23 -23.48
N PRO A 8 -6.04 2.24 -22.21
CA PRO A 8 -7.26 2.93 -21.85
C PRO A 8 -7.01 4.44 -21.87
N ASN A 9 -7.69 5.09 -22.81
CA ASN A 9 -7.88 6.53 -22.88
C ASN A 9 -8.33 7.10 -21.52
N ARG A 10 -7.64 8.17 -21.11
CA ARG A 10 -8.21 9.21 -20.25
C ARG A 10 -9.56 9.64 -20.83
N LEU A 11 -10.60 9.65 -20.01
CA LEU A 11 -11.71 10.61 -20.07
C LEU A 11 -12.63 10.39 -18.85
N PHE A 12 -12.16 10.82 -17.68
CA PHE A 12 -13.04 11.42 -16.69
C PHE A 12 -12.28 12.59 -16.08
N GLY A 13 -12.70 13.79 -16.48
CA GLY A 13 -12.30 15.02 -15.84
C GLY A 13 -12.79 15.01 -14.40
N LYS A 14 -11.89 14.71 -13.47
CA LYS A 14 -11.94 15.23 -12.11
C LYS A 14 -10.53 15.65 -11.75
N LYS A 15 -10.40 16.96 -11.53
CA LYS A 15 -9.28 17.69 -10.95
C LYS A 15 -8.43 16.76 -10.05
N THR A 16 -7.33 16.26 -10.60
CA THR A 16 -6.25 15.68 -9.82
C THR A 16 -5.53 16.85 -9.16
N GLU A 17 -5.96 17.22 -7.96
CA GLU A 17 -5.13 18.02 -7.07
C GLU A 17 -4.01 17.09 -6.58
N HIS A 18 -2.93 17.11 -7.35
CA HIS A 18 -1.62 16.68 -6.90
C HIS A 18 -1.24 17.53 -5.68
N PHE A 19 -1.27 16.94 -4.48
CA PHE A 19 -0.57 17.53 -3.35
C PHE A 19 0.78 16.85 -3.19
N LEU A 20 1.73 17.39 -3.97
CA LEU A 20 3.16 17.30 -3.72
C LEU A 20 3.45 17.94 -2.36
N TYR A 21 3.96 17.18 -1.40
CA TYR A 21 4.77 17.80 -0.34
C TYR A 21 6.13 18.17 -0.94
N ARG A 22 6.17 19.36 -1.56
CA ARG A 22 7.43 20.00 -1.97
C ARG A 22 8.05 20.63 -0.73
N VAL A 23 8.91 19.88 -0.04
CA VAL A 23 9.79 20.46 1.00
C VAL A 23 10.75 21.41 0.30
N THR A 24 10.37 22.69 0.25
CA THR A 24 11.24 23.78 -0.17
C THR A 24 11.96 24.31 1.07
N LYS A 25 13.16 23.80 1.35
CA LYS A 25 14.10 24.52 2.21
C LYS A 25 14.83 25.54 1.34
N ARG A 26 14.38 26.80 1.39
CA ARG A 26 15.10 27.94 0.81
C ARG A 26 15.77 28.73 1.94
N SER A 27 17.09 28.77 1.84
CA SER A 27 18.02 29.90 2.10
C SER A 27 17.80 30.82 3.30
N ASP A 28 18.83 30.83 4.15
CA ASP A 28 19.54 31.99 4.69
C ASP A 28 18.74 33.17 5.25
N CYS A 29 18.89 33.36 6.56
CA CYS A 29 18.89 34.68 7.20
C CYS A 29 20.12 34.77 8.10
N THR A 30 21.29 34.97 7.47
CA THR A 30 22.40 35.65 8.15
C THR A 30 22.16 37.14 8.05
N ASN A 31 22.02 37.80 9.20
CA ASN A 31 22.40 39.21 9.35
C ASN A 31 22.95 39.38 10.77
N GLY A 32 24.22 39.77 10.84
CA GLY A 32 24.90 40.07 12.09
C GLY A 32 24.57 41.48 12.58
N VAL A 33 24.62 41.66 13.89
CA VAL A 33 24.84 42.97 14.53
C VAL A 33 25.74 42.76 15.74
N MET A 34 26.81 43.56 15.81
CA MET A 34 27.83 43.59 16.86
C MET A 34 27.32 44.12 18.20
N MET A 35 27.75 43.41 19.25
CA MET A 35 28.35 43.83 20.52
C MET A 35 27.68 44.88 21.44
N ASN A 36 27.43 44.35 22.65
CA ASN A 36 27.59 44.94 23.99
C ASN A 36 26.45 45.84 24.52
N SER A 37 25.78 45.31 25.56
CA SER A 37 24.72 45.94 26.36
C SER A 37 23.27 45.72 25.89
N ARG A 38 22.93 44.57 25.28
CA ARG A 38 21.53 44.11 25.08
C ARG A 38 21.33 42.59 25.21
N ILE A 39 22.22 41.90 25.92
CA ILE A 39 22.24 40.42 26.04
C ILE A 39 20.91 39.87 26.57
N ASN A 40 20.29 40.52 27.56
CA ASN A 40 18.99 40.09 28.10
C ASN A 40 17.83 40.25 27.12
N ILE A 41 17.85 41.28 26.26
CA ILE A 41 16.77 41.53 25.29
C ILE A 41 16.84 40.52 24.14
N ILE A 42 18.06 40.18 23.70
CA ILE A 42 18.26 39.17 22.66
C ILE A 42 17.88 37.78 23.18
N LEU A 43 18.26 37.42 24.41
CA LEU A 43 17.85 36.17 25.04
C LEU A 43 16.33 36.06 25.18
N LEU A 44 15.66 37.15 25.59
CA LEU A 44 14.20 37.18 25.70
C LEU A 44 13.53 37.04 24.33
N ALA A 45 14.05 37.72 23.30
CA ALA A 45 13.53 37.63 21.94
C ALA A 45 13.74 36.23 21.32
N VAL A 46 14.88 35.59 21.60
CA VAL A 46 15.15 34.20 21.18
C VAL A 46 14.23 33.23 21.91
N LEU A 47 14.01 33.40 23.23
CA LEU A 47 13.04 32.58 23.99
C LEU A 47 11.61 32.76 23.48
N ILE A 48 11.18 33.99 23.18
CA ILE A 48 9.85 34.24 22.62
C ILE A 48 9.73 33.65 21.21
N ALA A 49 10.76 33.75 20.37
CA ALA A 49 10.77 33.15 19.04
C ALA A 49 10.76 31.62 19.09
N VAL A 50 11.51 31.00 20.01
CA VAL A 50 11.48 29.55 20.24
C VAL A 50 10.09 29.11 20.69
N GLN A 51 9.43 29.88 21.56
CA GLN A 51 8.09 29.54 22.07
C GLN A 51 7.01 29.70 20.99
N LEU A 52 7.12 30.72 20.14
CA LEU A 52 6.23 30.90 18.98
C LEU A 52 6.43 29.79 17.92
N CYS A 53 7.64 29.25 17.77
CA CYS A 53 7.91 28.12 16.88
C CYS A 53 7.36 26.79 17.43
N ILE A 54 7.32 26.58 18.75
CA ILE A 54 6.78 25.35 19.36
C ILE A 54 5.24 25.35 19.32
N ALA A 55 4.60 26.52 19.24
CA ALA A 55 3.14 26.66 19.23
C ALA A 55 2.46 26.45 17.86
N GLN A 56 3.22 26.16 16.79
CA GLN A 56 2.62 25.75 15.52
C GLN A 56 2.21 24.27 15.58
N GLN A 57 1.15 23.97 16.34
CA GLN A 57 0.40 22.74 16.10
C GLN A 57 -0.11 22.78 14.65
N PRO A 58 0.04 21.68 13.88
CA PRO A 58 -0.63 21.59 12.59
C PRO A 58 -2.12 21.87 12.80
N PRO A 59 -2.79 22.58 11.88
CA PRO A 59 -4.17 22.99 12.08
C PRO A 59 -5.03 21.77 12.42
N ASP A 60 -5.59 21.79 13.64
CA ASP A 60 -6.64 20.88 14.04
C ASP A 60 -7.78 21.00 13.01
N GLY A 61 -8.20 19.88 12.44
CA GLY A 61 -9.44 19.84 11.66
C GLY A 61 -9.32 19.60 10.15
N VAL A 62 -8.25 18.97 9.64
CA VAL A 62 -8.40 18.25 8.36
C VAL A 62 -9.13 16.94 8.66
N PRO A 63 -10.39 16.76 8.25
CA PRO A 63 -11.13 15.53 8.56
C PRO A 63 -10.41 14.34 7.93
N ALA A 64 -10.09 13.34 8.74
CA ALA A 64 -9.66 12.04 8.23
C ALA A 64 -10.84 11.40 7.48
N TRP A 65 -10.56 10.65 6.42
CA TRP A 65 -11.60 10.04 5.59
C TRP A 65 -11.47 8.53 5.55
N GLY A 66 -12.61 7.85 5.65
CA GLY A 66 -12.74 6.42 5.46
C GLY A 66 -13.70 6.11 4.31
N TYR A 67 -13.88 4.82 4.04
CA TYR A 67 -14.84 4.35 3.05
C TYR A 67 -15.80 3.32 3.64
N ARG A 68 -17.05 3.37 3.20
CA ARG A 68 -18.09 2.40 3.56
C ARG A 68 -18.72 1.83 2.29
N CYS A 69 -19.01 0.53 2.31
CA CYS A 69 -19.74 -0.10 1.23
C CYS A 69 -21.25 0.14 1.39
N THR A 70 -21.86 0.78 0.40
CA THR A 70 -23.31 1.01 0.30
C THR A 70 -23.74 0.63 -1.11
N ASN A 71 -24.66 -0.34 -1.27
CA ASN A 71 -25.16 -0.80 -2.58
C ASN A 71 -24.05 -1.07 -3.61
N SER A 72 -23.04 -1.86 -3.21
CA SER A 72 -21.86 -2.19 -4.03
C SER A 72 -21.02 -1.00 -4.49
N ARG A 73 -21.10 0.12 -3.77
CA ARG A 73 -20.30 1.32 -4.02
C ARG A 73 -19.57 1.75 -2.75
N CYS A 74 -18.31 2.13 -2.92
CA CYS A 74 -17.49 2.69 -1.85
C CYS A 74 -17.74 4.19 -1.71
N GLU A 75 -18.49 4.55 -0.68
CA GLU A 75 -18.80 5.93 -0.34
C GLU A 75 -17.78 6.48 0.64
N LYS A 76 -17.33 7.72 0.40
CA LYS A 76 -16.37 8.42 1.25
C LYS A 76 -17.09 8.97 2.47
N VAL A 77 -16.64 8.61 3.67
CA VAL A 77 -17.25 9.00 4.94
C VAL A 77 -16.23 9.74 5.83
N PRO A 78 -16.63 10.82 6.52
CA PRO A 78 -15.74 11.52 7.43
C PRO A 78 -15.50 10.65 8.68
N ILE A 79 -14.24 10.52 9.07
CA ILE A 79 -13.82 9.96 10.34
C ILE A 79 -13.64 11.17 11.26
N GLY A 80 -14.63 11.39 12.13
CA GLY A 80 -14.53 12.44 13.15
C GLY A 80 -13.47 12.11 14.21
N ASP A 81 -13.48 12.86 15.30
CA ASP A 81 -12.53 12.67 16.40
C ASP A 81 -12.84 11.44 17.28
N ASP A 82 -13.92 10.71 16.98
CA ASP A 82 -14.28 9.46 17.66
C ASP A 82 -13.20 8.37 17.42
N PRO A 83 -12.50 7.91 18.49
CA PRO A 83 -11.51 6.86 18.39
C PRO A 83 -12.05 5.55 17.80
N ALA A 84 -13.31 5.21 18.08
CA ALA A 84 -13.93 3.99 17.58
C ALA A 84 -14.19 4.07 16.06
N ALA A 85 -14.52 5.26 15.55
CA ALA A 85 -14.65 5.51 14.12
C ALA A 85 -13.30 5.43 13.40
N ARG A 86 -12.21 5.87 14.06
CA ARG A 86 -10.84 5.77 13.52
C ARG A 86 -10.36 4.33 13.44
N GLU A 87 -10.68 3.50 14.42
CA GLU A 87 -10.30 2.07 14.41
C GLU A 87 -11.03 1.29 13.30
N LYS A 88 -12.28 1.65 13.02
CA LYS A 88 -13.09 1.05 11.95
C LYS A 88 -12.87 1.68 10.57
N ALA A 89 -11.92 2.60 10.45
CA ALA A 89 -11.64 3.28 9.20
C ALA A 89 -11.08 2.32 8.16
N VAL A 90 -11.72 2.28 6.98
CA VAL A 90 -11.31 1.43 5.87
C VAL A 90 -10.81 2.28 4.70
N SER A 91 -9.69 1.88 4.08
CA SER A 91 -9.17 2.53 2.88
C SER A 91 -10.01 2.22 1.64
N LEU A 92 -9.90 3.03 0.58
CA LEU A 92 -10.65 2.80 -0.66
C LEU A 92 -10.34 1.44 -1.30
N SER A 93 -9.07 1.01 -1.28
CA SER A 93 -8.63 -0.26 -1.86
C SER A 93 -9.25 -1.45 -1.13
N VAL A 94 -9.30 -1.39 0.20
CA VAL A 94 -9.94 -2.41 1.03
C VAL A 94 -11.45 -2.41 0.81
N CYS A 95 -12.10 -1.24 0.79
CA CYS A 95 -13.52 -1.18 0.49
C CYS A 95 -13.82 -1.83 -0.87
N ARG A 96 -13.06 -1.50 -1.93
CA ARG A 96 -13.26 -2.09 -3.26
C ARG A 96 -13.00 -3.59 -3.32
N LEU A 97 -12.12 -4.11 -2.47
CA LEU A 97 -11.86 -5.55 -2.39
C LEU A 97 -13.12 -6.32 -1.97
N TYR A 98 -13.86 -5.79 -0.98
CA TYR A 98 -15.05 -6.41 -0.40
C TYR A 98 -16.38 -5.95 -1.02
N CYS A 99 -16.43 -4.76 -1.61
CA CYS A 99 -17.65 -4.09 -2.06
C CYS A 99 -17.93 -4.36 -3.55
N GLY A 100 -18.04 -5.63 -3.92
CA GLY A 100 -18.43 -6.05 -5.27
C GLY A 100 -19.88 -6.53 -5.34
N ASP A 101 -20.53 -6.33 -6.49
CA ASP A 101 -21.86 -6.85 -6.74
C ASP A 101 -21.90 -8.39 -6.63
N GLY A 102 -22.92 -8.91 -5.97
CA GLY A 102 -23.15 -10.37 -5.87
C GLY A 102 -22.06 -11.14 -5.12
N GLY A 103 -21.30 -10.49 -4.22
CA GLY A 103 -20.23 -11.14 -3.45
C GLY A 103 -18.94 -11.38 -4.25
N VAL A 104 -18.80 -10.72 -5.40
CA VAL A 104 -17.62 -10.85 -6.26
C VAL A 104 -16.45 -10.04 -5.70
N ILE A 105 -15.24 -10.60 -5.78
CA ILE A 105 -14.00 -9.88 -5.40
C ILE A 105 -13.76 -8.74 -6.39
N GLY A 106 -13.90 -7.49 -5.94
CA GLY A 106 -13.96 -6.33 -6.83
C GLY A 106 -12.64 -5.92 -7.48
N THR A 107 -11.49 -6.33 -6.91
CA THR A 107 -10.15 -5.89 -7.36
C THR A 107 -9.33 -6.95 -8.05
N VAL A 108 -9.83 -8.19 -8.17
CA VAL A 108 -9.11 -9.28 -8.84
C VAL A 108 -9.48 -9.31 -10.31
N TRP A 109 -8.49 -9.13 -11.18
CA TRP A 109 -8.65 -9.17 -12.62
C TRP A 109 -7.51 -9.96 -13.27
N PRO A 110 -7.79 -10.94 -14.15
CA PRO A 110 -9.11 -11.44 -14.52
C PRO A 110 -9.84 -12.12 -13.35
N ARG A 111 -11.18 -12.24 -13.47
CA ARG A 111 -11.99 -12.93 -12.46
C ARG A 111 -11.61 -14.42 -12.45
N PRO A 112 -11.45 -15.06 -11.27
CA PRO A 112 -11.25 -16.50 -11.18
C PRO A 112 -12.39 -17.26 -11.87
N THR A 113 -12.06 -18.30 -12.63
CA THR A 113 -13.03 -19.15 -13.34
C THR A 113 -13.60 -20.26 -12.47
N GLY A 114 -12.89 -20.65 -11.41
CA GLY A 114 -13.31 -21.66 -10.45
C GLY A 114 -14.02 -21.09 -9.22
N ASN A 115 -14.29 -21.97 -8.24
CA ASN A 115 -14.82 -21.57 -6.95
C ASN A 115 -13.84 -20.65 -6.22
N TYR A 116 -14.33 -19.55 -5.69
CA TYR A 116 -13.55 -18.62 -4.87
C TYR A 116 -14.33 -18.26 -3.61
N GLN A 117 -13.60 -18.01 -2.53
CA GLN A 117 -14.14 -17.52 -1.26
C GLN A 117 -13.18 -16.47 -0.72
N LEU A 118 -13.72 -15.33 -0.31
CA LEU A 118 -12.96 -14.25 0.31
C LEU A 118 -13.34 -14.20 1.80
N GLY A 119 -12.35 -14.34 2.68
CA GLY A 119 -12.54 -14.15 4.12
C GLY A 119 -12.69 -12.68 4.49
N ASN A 120 -13.18 -12.37 5.69
CA ASN A 120 -13.44 -10.99 6.13
C ASN A 120 -12.25 -10.32 6.84
N ASP A 121 -11.13 -11.04 6.96
CA ASP A 121 -9.96 -10.60 7.70
C ASP A 121 -8.93 -9.92 6.79
N LEU A 122 -8.31 -8.87 7.31
CA LEU A 122 -7.12 -8.27 6.71
C LEU A 122 -5.92 -8.52 7.61
N VAL A 123 -4.78 -8.78 6.99
CA VAL A 123 -3.52 -8.96 7.68
C VAL A 123 -2.51 -7.98 7.13
N HIS A 124 -1.89 -7.22 8.02
CA HIS A 124 -0.74 -6.42 7.67
C HIS A 124 0.46 -7.35 7.44
N VAL A 125 0.99 -7.35 6.22
CA VAL A 125 2.12 -8.19 5.78
C VAL A 125 3.37 -7.33 5.63
N ASP A 126 4.49 -7.86 6.09
CA ASP A 126 5.80 -7.25 5.89
C ASP A 126 6.33 -7.64 4.50
N PRO A 127 6.46 -6.70 3.54
CA PRO A 127 6.88 -6.99 2.17
C PRO A 127 8.34 -7.46 2.08
N TYR A 128 9.14 -7.24 3.12
CA TYR A 128 10.54 -7.67 3.20
C TYR A 128 10.66 -9.08 3.79
N LYS A 129 9.62 -9.59 4.48
CA LYS A 129 9.59 -10.94 5.07
C LYS A 129 8.70 -11.87 4.25
N VAL A 130 9.05 -12.03 2.96
CA VAL A 130 8.40 -12.96 2.05
C VAL A 130 9.35 -14.09 1.71
N GLU A 131 8.98 -15.28 2.17
CA GLU A 131 9.69 -16.54 1.93
C GLU A 131 8.94 -17.37 0.88
N PHE A 132 9.66 -18.01 -0.01
CA PHE A 132 9.11 -18.91 -1.02
C PHE A 132 9.64 -20.32 -0.76
N GLN A 133 8.75 -21.31 -0.85
CA GLN A 133 9.06 -22.71 -0.66
C GLN A 133 8.53 -23.50 -1.86
N TRP A 134 9.38 -24.34 -2.45
CA TRP A 134 9.03 -25.19 -3.58
C TRP A 134 9.70 -26.56 -3.46
N GLY A 135 9.15 -27.55 -4.16
CA GLY A 135 9.64 -28.92 -4.14
C GLY A 135 10.96 -29.12 -4.89
N LYS A 136 11.68 -30.20 -4.58
CA LYS A 136 13.00 -30.53 -5.19
C LYS A 136 12.95 -30.63 -6.72
N VAL A 137 11.84 -31.11 -7.28
CA VAL A 137 11.61 -31.25 -8.73
C VAL A 137 11.84 -29.91 -9.45
N LEU A 138 11.53 -28.80 -8.79
CA LEU A 138 11.62 -27.46 -9.36
C LEU A 138 12.99 -26.80 -9.17
N GLY A 139 13.95 -27.46 -8.51
CA GLY A 139 15.29 -26.93 -8.30
C GLY A 139 16.04 -26.65 -9.61
N ALA A 140 15.84 -27.48 -10.64
CA ALA A 140 16.42 -27.27 -11.96
C ALA A 140 15.88 -26.01 -12.67
N LEU A 141 14.70 -25.53 -12.27
CA LEU A 141 14.06 -24.33 -12.79
C LEU A 141 14.38 -23.06 -11.99
N GLY A 142 15.35 -23.13 -11.07
CA GLY A 142 15.66 -22.06 -10.11
C GLY A 142 15.73 -20.65 -10.73
N LYS A 143 16.40 -20.49 -11.87
CA LYS A 143 16.54 -19.18 -12.54
C LYS A 143 15.19 -18.54 -12.93
N TYR A 144 14.17 -19.34 -13.27
CA TYR A 144 12.84 -18.83 -13.62
C TYR A 144 12.07 -18.44 -12.36
N TRP A 145 12.20 -19.23 -11.30
CA TRP A 145 11.62 -18.94 -10.00
C TRP A 145 12.22 -17.69 -9.38
N ASP A 146 13.54 -17.54 -9.40
CA ASP A 146 14.22 -16.34 -8.89
C ASP A 146 13.71 -15.08 -9.58
N ALA A 147 13.59 -15.11 -10.91
CA ALA A 147 13.04 -14.00 -11.67
C ALA A 147 11.55 -13.74 -11.34
N ALA A 148 10.74 -14.77 -11.11
CA ALA A 148 9.34 -14.62 -10.72
C ALA A 148 9.20 -14.04 -9.30
N ILE A 149 10.04 -14.49 -8.37
CA ILE A 149 10.08 -14.03 -6.98
C ILE A 149 10.48 -12.55 -6.91
N GLU A 150 11.51 -12.15 -7.66
CA GLU A 150 11.92 -10.75 -7.72
C GLU A 150 10.82 -9.86 -8.29
N ARG A 151 10.12 -10.30 -9.34
CA ARG A 151 8.95 -9.57 -9.88
C ARG A 151 7.84 -9.46 -8.84
N PHE A 152 7.53 -10.54 -8.12
CA PHE A 152 6.51 -10.54 -7.08
C PHE A 152 6.85 -9.56 -5.94
N ARG A 153 8.10 -9.58 -5.46
CA ARG A 153 8.59 -8.61 -4.47
C ARG A 153 8.51 -7.17 -4.98
N GLY A 154 8.86 -6.94 -6.24
CA GLY A 154 8.70 -5.65 -6.90
C GLY A 154 7.24 -5.17 -6.91
N GLN A 155 6.30 -6.05 -7.27
CA GLN A 155 4.86 -5.74 -7.29
C GLN A 155 4.31 -5.38 -5.89
N LEU A 156 4.78 -6.05 -4.83
CA LEU A 156 4.39 -5.70 -3.46
C LEU A 156 4.86 -4.30 -3.06
N LYS A 157 6.05 -3.90 -3.48
CA LYS A 157 6.61 -2.57 -3.19
C LYS A 157 5.93 -1.46 -3.98
N VAL A 158 5.63 -1.69 -5.27
CA VAL A 158 4.98 -0.69 -6.14
C VAL A 158 3.58 -0.30 -5.66
N ARG A 159 2.86 -1.22 -4.99
CA ARG A 159 1.53 -0.94 -4.44
C ARG A 159 1.50 0.05 -3.26
N SER A 160 2.64 0.57 -2.82
CA SER A 160 2.68 1.61 -1.81
C SER A 160 2.45 3.03 -2.37
N ASP A 161 2.19 3.20 -3.67
CA ASP A 161 1.95 4.50 -4.33
C ASP A 161 3.04 5.56 -4.03
N GLY A 162 4.27 5.13 -3.75
CA GLY A 162 5.39 6.01 -3.39
C GLY A 162 5.40 6.45 -1.92
N GLU A 163 4.41 6.02 -1.14
CA GLU A 163 4.38 6.19 0.31
C GLU A 163 5.31 5.17 0.98
N GLU A 164 5.92 5.59 2.08
CA GLU A 164 6.73 4.72 2.91
C GLU A 164 5.81 3.68 3.59
N LEU A 165 6.07 2.40 3.32
CA LEU A 165 5.34 1.33 3.95
C LEU A 165 5.62 1.36 5.45
N ARG A 166 4.55 1.36 6.25
CA ARG A 166 4.67 1.23 7.71
C ARG A 166 5.51 0.00 8.02
N GLY A 167 6.54 0.19 8.85
CA GLY A 167 7.36 -0.90 9.33
C GLY A 167 6.54 -1.92 10.12
N GLY A 168 6.96 -3.18 10.07
CA GLY A 168 6.28 -4.29 10.74
C GLY A 168 5.43 -5.12 9.79
N GLY A 169 4.50 -5.89 10.38
CA GLY A 169 3.66 -6.85 9.64
C GLY A 169 4.09 -8.30 9.84
N ARG A 170 3.22 -9.21 9.41
CA ARG A 170 3.43 -10.66 9.49
C ARG A 170 4.31 -11.12 8.34
N ARG A 171 5.12 -12.15 8.61
CA ARG A 171 5.83 -12.91 7.58
C ARG A 171 4.82 -13.62 6.68
N MET A 172 5.08 -13.60 5.38
CA MET A 172 4.34 -14.37 4.38
C MET A 172 5.21 -15.53 3.87
N VAL A 173 4.63 -16.73 3.81
CA VAL A 173 5.27 -17.92 3.22
C VAL A 173 4.43 -18.36 2.03
N VAL A 174 5.02 -18.33 0.83
CA VAL A 174 4.38 -18.76 -0.41
C VAL A 174 4.86 -20.17 -0.72
N LYS A 175 3.96 -21.14 -0.62
CA LYS A 175 4.23 -22.55 -0.97
C LYS A 175 3.76 -22.81 -2.39
N VAL A 176 4.70 -23.20 -3.25
CA VAL A 176 4.43 -23.48 -4.65
C VAL A 176 4.56 -24.99 -4.88
N ASN A 177 3.48 -25.59 -5.38
CA ASN A 177 3.43 -26.99 -5.75
C ASN A 177 3.10 -27.10 -7.24
N VAL A 178 4.02 -27.61 -8.04
CA VAL A 178 3.85 -27.81 -9.49
C VAL A 178 4.26 -29.24 -9.80
N GLU A 179 3.47 -29.93 -10.62
CA GLU A 179 3.64 -31.36 -10.90
C GLU A 179 4.68 -31.64 -11.99
N GLY A 180 4.95 -30.68 -12.88
CA GLY A 180 5.91 -30.81 -13.98
C GLY A 180 6.93 -29.67 -14.03
N ASP A 181 8.02 -29.90 -14.76
CA ASP A 181 9.12 -28.96 -14.97
C ASP A 181 9.31 -28.56 -16.45
N SER A 182 8.37 -28.97 -17.31
CA SER A 182 8.42 -28.65 -18.74
C SER A 182 8.33 -27.14 -18.97
N LEU A 183 9.27 -26.62 -19.78
CA LEU A 183 9.30 -25.23 -20.22
C LEU A 183 8.76 -25.04 -21.64
N VAL A 184 8.23 -26.11 -22.25
CA VAL A 184 7.69 -26.07 -23.60
C VAL A 184 6.27 -25.53 -23.56
N LEU A 185 6.09 -24.30 -24.07
CA LEU A 185 4.80 -23.67 -24.19
C LEU A 185 4.07 -24.17 -25.44
N ASN A 186 2.86 -24.69 -25.27
CA ASN A 186 1.99 -25.14 -26.36
C ASN A 186 0.51 -24.98 -25.96
N HIS A 187 -0.41 -25.28 -26.87
CA HIS A 187 -1.86 -25.13 -26.60
C HIS A 187 -2.41 -26.10 -25.54
N GLY A 188 -1.67 -27.15 -25.20
CA GLY A 188 -1.99 -28.08 -24.12
C GLY A 188 -1.26 -27.76 -22.81
N THR A 189 -0.54 -26.64 -22.70
CA THR A 189 0.07 -26.21 -21.45
C THR A 189 -1.03 -25.92 -20.42
N ASP A 190 -0.95 -26.58 -19.27
CA ASP A 190 -1.89 -26.37 -18.17
C ASP A 190 -1.52 -25.11 -17.37
N GLU A 191 -2.39 -24.10 -17.41
CA GLU A 191 -2.28 -22.85 -16.65
C GLU A 191 -3.25 -22.82 -15.44
N GLY A 192 -3.87 -23.96 -15.12
CA GLY A 192 -4.75 -24.12 -13.98
C GLY A 192 -4.01 -24.00 -12.64
N TYR A 193 -4.61 -23.28 -11.69
CA TYR A 193 -4.07 -23.20 -10.33
C TYR A 193 -5.17 -23.12 -9.27
N LYS A 194 -4.80 -23.50 -8.04
CA LYS A 194 -5.60 -23.29 -6.83
C LYS A 194 -4.80 -22.43 -5.87
N LEU A 195 -5.40 -21.33 -5.42
CA LEU A 195 -4.78 -20.41 -4.47
C LEU A 195 -5.53 -20.48 -3.14
N THR A 196 -4.81 -20.86 -2.08
CA THR A 196 -5.32 -20.84 -0.71
C THR A 196 -4.51 -19.84 0.11
N VAL A 197 -5.19 -18.88 0.73
CA VAL A 197 -4.59 -17.88 1.61
C VAL A 197 -5.13 -18.11 3.01
N GLY A 198 -4.23 -18.30 3.98
CA GLY A 198 -4.61 -18.56 5.35
C GLY A 198 -3.45 -18.28 6.31
N ARG A 199 -3.76 -18.26 7.60
CA ARG A 199 -2.74 -18.17 8.64
C ARG A 199 -2.11 -19.56 8.81
N ILE A 200 -0.79 -19.61 8.76
CA ILE A 200 -0.04 -20.81 9.15
C ILE A 200 -0.06 -20.82 10.68
N GLY A 201 -0.90 -21.67 11.27
CA GLY A 201 -0.96 -21.82 12.72
C GLY A 201 0.38 -22.32 13.27
N GLY A 202 0.87 -21.67 14.33
CA GLY A 202 1.37 -22.46 15.46
C GLY A 202 0.14 -23.14 16.04
N GLY A 203 0.22 -24.45 16.24
CA GLY A 203 -0.91 -25.25 16.72
C GLY A 203 -1.52 -24.71 18.01
N ASP A 204 -2.81 -25.03 18.17
CA ASP A 204 -3.52 -24.92 19.44
C ASP A 204 -2.78 -25.65 20.57
#